data_AF-A0A9E0BJF8-F1
#
_entry.id   AF-A0A9E0BJF8-F1
#
_cell.length_a   1.000
_cell.length_b   1.000
_cell.length_c   1.000
_cell.angle_alpha   90.00
_cell.angle_beta   90.00
_cell.angle_gamma   90.00
#
_symmetry.space_group_name_H-M   'P 1'
#
loop_
_entity.id
_entity.type
_entity.pdbx_description
1 polymer ?
#
loop_
_entity_poly.entity_id
_entity_poly.type
_entity_poly.pdbx_seq_one_letter_code
_entity_poly.pdbx_strand_id
1 'polypeptide(L)' 'MNRLGFNKGTLLKDPHQLQTGTGNLIRHIDIKKATDCRNPKMKALIRAAIDFAIKDMEKPTKSKGKIISKITLK' A
#
# COMPACT_ATOMS: atom_id res chain seq x y z
N MET A 1 -14.29 -12.53 -4.54
CA MET A 1 -13.22 -12.57 -3.53
C MET A 1 -12.55 -11.22 -3.51
N ASN A 2 -12.68 -10.47 -2.41
CA ASN A 2 -12.14 -9.11 -2.34
C ASN A 2 -10.72 -9.17 -1.79
N ARG A 3 -9.85 -8.30 -2.31
CA ARG A 3 -8.45 -8.23 -1.91
C ARG A 3 -8.13 -6.84 -1.40
N LEU A 4 -7.44 -6.76 -0.27
CA LEU A 4 -6.83 -5.51 0.20
C LEU A 4 -5.36 -5.52 -0.20
N GLY A 5 -5.01 -4.68 -1.18
CA GLY A 5 -3.67 -4.61 -1.73
C GLY A 5 -2.78 -3.57 -1.04
N PHE A 6 -1.49 -3.90 -0.91
CA PHE A 6 -0.43 -3.01 -0.45
C PHE A 6 0.59 -2.82 -1.58
N ASN A 7 0.69 -1.61 -2.13
CA ASN A 7 1.54 -1.31 -3.28
C ASN A 7 3.03 -1.64 -3.06
N LYS A 8 3.52 -1.50 -1.83
CA LYS A 8 4.88 -1.85 -1.41
C LYS A 8 4.85 -2.91 -0.30
N GLY A 9 3.92 -3.86 -0.40
CA GLY A 9 3.65 -4.85 0.64
C GLY A 9 4.85 -5.73 1.03
N THR A 10 5.77 -6.00 0.10
CA THR A 10 7.01 -6.75 0.41
C THR A 10 7.95 -6.03 1.37
N LEU A 11 7.80 -4.72 1.54
CA LEU A 11 8.61 -3.90 2.44
C LEU A 11 7.96 -3.71 3.82
N LEU A 12 6.72 -4.18 3.99
CA LEU A 12 6.02 -4.11 5.27
C LEU A 12 6.43 -5.28 6.17
N LYS A 13 6.62 -5.00 7.46
CA LYS A 13 6.77 -6.05 8.46
C LYS A 13 5.45 -6.81 8.60
N ASP A 14 5.49 -8.10 8.35
CA ASP A 14 4.33 -8.98 8.46
C ASP A 14 4.64 -10.19 9.36
N PRO A 15 4.75 -9.97 10.68
CA PRO A 15 5.13 -11.03 11.63
C PRO A 15 4.08 -12.15 11.71
N HIS A 16 2.87 -11.90 11.23
CA HIS A 16 1.77 -12.86 11.23
C HIS A 16 1.55 -13.51 9.87
N GLN A 17 2.38 -13.20 8.86
CA GLN A 17 2.34 -13.77 7.51
C GLN A 17 0.93 -13.71 6.90
N LEU A 18 0.24 -12.57 7.08
CA LEU A 18 -1.10 -12.36 6.55
C LEU A 18 -1.10 -12.11 5.04
N GLN A 19 0.01 -11.58 4.52
CA GLN A 19 0.14 -11.16 3.14
C GLN A 19 0.32 -12.36 2.19
N THR A 20 -0.39 -12.34 1.08
CA THR A 20 -0.35 -13.31 0.00
C THR A 20 0.07 -12.64 -1.33
N GLY A 21 0.23 -13.47 -2.35
CA GLY A 21 0.75 -13.10 -3.67
C GLY A 21 2.24 -13.44 -3.79
N THR A 22 2.73 -13.59 -5.02
CA THR A 22 4.14 -13.94 -5.33
C THR A 22 4.92 -12.82 -6.02
N GLY A 23 4.28 -11.66 -6.25
CA GLY A 23 4.92 -10.52 -6.89
C GLY A 23 6.07 -9.94 -6.06
N ASN A 24 6.99 -9.25 -6.75
CA ASN A 24 8.21 -8.70 -6.16
C ASN A 24 7.98 -7.47 -5.26
N LEU A 25 6.83 -6.79 -5.40
CA LEU A 25 6.57 -5.52 -4.72
C LEU A 25 5.21 -5.46 -4.06
N ILE A 26 4.16 -5.82 -4.79
CA ILE A 26 2.78 -5.76 -4.32
C ILE A 26 2.43 -7.06 -3.60
N ARG A 27 1.81 -6.94 -2.42
CA ARG A 27 1.17 -8.05 -1.69
C ARG A 27 -0.28 -7.71 -1.40
N HIS A 28 -1.09 -8.69 -1.02
CA HIS A 28 -2.48 -8.46 -0.62
C HIS A 28 -2.91 -9.35 0.54
N ILE A 29 -4.03 -9.03 1.17
CA ILE A 29 -4.76 -9.95 2.04
C ILE A 29 -6.07 -10.30 1.34
N ASP A 30 -6.39 -11.60 1.29
CA ASP A 30 -7.70 -12.06 0.83
C ASP A 30 -8.75 -11.85 1.93
N ILE A 31 -9.85 -11.16 1.59
CA ILE A 31 -10.99 -10.91 2.47
C ILE A 31 -12.14 -11.75 1.95
N LYS A 32 -12.53 -12.78 2.72
CA LYS A 32 -13.61 -13.71 2.36
C LYS A 32 -14.95 -13.25 2.94
N LYS A 33 -14.92 -12.66 4.13
CA LYS A 33 -16.11 -12.17 4.85
C LYS A 33 -15.78 -10.92 5.65
N ALA A 34 -16.80 -10.13 5.98
CA ALA A 34 -16.63 -8.86 6.70
C ALA A 34 -15.95 -9.00 8.06
N THR A 35 -16.07 -10.17 8.71
CA THR A 35 -15.42 -10.43 10.01
C THR A 35 -13.91 -10.60 9.90
N ASP A 36 -13.36 -10.94 8.73
CA ASP A 36 -11.91 -11.03 8.51
C ASP A 36 -11.23 -9.67 8.72
N CYS A 37 -11.95 -8.58 8.42
CA CYS A 37 -11.51 -7.20 8.65
C CYS A 37 -11.46 -6.82 10.14
N ARG A 38 -12.13 -7.58 11.02
CA ARG A 38 -12.15 -7.35 12.48
C ARG A 38 -11.05 -8.13 13.18
N ASN A 39 -9.86 -8.15 12.59
CA ASN A 39 -8.71 -8.88 13.11
C ASN A 39 -7.65 -7.88 13.62
N PRO A 40 -7.22 -7.95 14.89
CA PRO A 40 -6.19 -7.06 15.44
C PRO A 40 -4.86 -7.15 14.67
N LYS A 41 -4.52 -8.33 14.12
CA LYS A 41 -3.31 -8.53 13.31
C LYS A 41 -3.37 -7.74 12.00
N MET A 42 -4.54 -7.73 11.35
CA MET A 42 -4.77 -6.96 10.14
C MET A 42 -4.74 -5.45 10.43
N LYS A 43 -5.33 -5.00 11.55
CA LYS A 43 -5.24 -3.61 12.00
C LYS A 43 -3.79 -3.18 12.22
N ALA A 44 -2.97 -4.03 12.83
CA ALA A 44 -1.54 -3.77 13.01
C ALA A 44 -0.80 -3.64 11.68
N LEU A 45 -1.08 -4.52 10.70
CA LEU A 45 -0.47 -4.44 9.38
C LEU A 45 -0.87 -3.15 8.63
N ILE A 46 -2.16 -2.76 8.68
CA ILE A 46 -2.64 -1.51 8.09
C ILE A 46 -1.93 -0.31 8.74
N ARG A 47 -1.75 -0.33 10.07
CA ARG A 47 -1.03 0.74 10.76
C ARG A 47 0.43 0.82 10.31
N ALA A 48 1.11 -0.32 10.20
CA ALA A 48 2.48 -0.38 9.67
C ALA A 48 2.56 0.14 8.23
N ALA A 49 1.55 -0.12 7.39
CA ALA A 49 1.47 0.40 6.03
C ALA A 49 1.31 1.93 5.98
N ILE A 50 0.49 2.49 6.86
CA ILE A 50 0.30 3.94 7.00
C ILE A 50 1.61 4.60 7.45
N ASP A 51 2.24 4.09 8.50
CA ASP A 51 3.49 4.63 9.03
C ASP A 51 4.61 4.54 7.98
N PHE A 52 4.66 3.44 7.22
CA PHE A 52 5.58 3.28 6.10
C PHE A 52 5.32 4.32 4.99
N ALA A 53 4.05 4.53 4.61
CA ALA A 53 3.70 5.48 3.56
C ALA A 53 4.08 6.92 3.93
N ILE A 54 3.82 7.33 5.18
CA ILE A 54 4.21 8.65 5.70
C ILE A 54 5.73 8.83 5.58
N LYS A 55 6.51 7.86 6.07
CA LYS A 55 7.98 7.89 5.97
C LYS A 55 8.50 7.85 4.54
N ASP A 56 7.80 7.16 3.64
CA ASP A 56 8.18 7.06 2.23
C ASP A 56 7.92 8.35 1.46
N MET A 57 6.88 9.12 1.85
CA MET A 57 6.58 10.44 1.29
C MET A 57 7.63 11.49 1.63
N GLU A 58 8.29 11.39 2.79
CA GLU A 58 9.35 12.33 3.20
C GLU A 58 10.63 12.18 2.38
N LYS A 59 10.77 11.09 1.60
CA LYS A 59 11.99 10.85 0.81
C LYS A 59 12.05 11.79 -0.39
N PRO A 60 13.25 12.33 -0.71
CA PRO A 60 13.44 13.13 -1.91
C PRO A 60 13.01 12.34 -3.15
N THR A 61 12.07 12.89 -3.91
CA THR A 61 11.69 12.32 -5.21
C THR A 61 12.82 12.53 -6.21
N LYS A 62 13.16 11.46 -6.96
CA LYS A 62 14.22 11.51 -7.99
C LYS A 62 13.91 12.53 -9.09
N SER A 63 12.65 12.84 -9.30
CA SER A 63 12.19 13.80 -10.31
C SER A 63 10.90 14.49 -9.84
N LYS A 64 10.79 15.79 -10.14
CA LYS A 64 9.55 16.54 -10.06
C LYS A 64 8.97 16.60 -11.48
N GLY A 65 7.74 16.11 -11.66
CA GLY A 65 7.06 16.22 -12.95
C GLY A 65 6.88 17.70 -13.31
N LYS A 66 7.23 18.08 -14.55
CA LYS A 66 6.92 19.42 -15.07
C LYS A 66 5.52 19.38 -15.67
N ILE A 67 4.62 20.24 -15.18
CA ILE A 67 3.31 20.44 -15.81
C ILE A 67 3.55 21.09 -17.18
N ILE A 68 3.23 20.36 -18.25
CA ILE A 68 3.24 20.85 -19.63
C ILE A 68 1.79 21.09 -20.08
N SER A 69 1.14 22.12 -19.56
CA SER A 69 -0.20 22.50 -20.02
C SER A 69 -0.09 23.03 -21.46
N LYS A 70 -0.61 22.27 -22.42
CA LYS A 70 -0.74 22.66 -23.84
C LYS A 70 -2.04 23.44 -24.13
N ILE A 71 -2.80 23.78 -23.08
CA ILE A 71 -4.06 24.51 -23.21
C ILE A 71 -3.74 25.99 -23.37
N THR A 72 -3.76 26.45 -24.62
CA THR A 72 -3.85 27.87 -24.93
C THR A 72 -5.33 28.23 -24.93
N LEU A 73 -5.76 29.13 -24.03
CA LEU A 73 -7.07 29.77 -24.13
C LEU A 73 -7.09 30.55 -25.46
N LYS A 74 -8.05 30.23 -26.34
CA LYS A 74 -8.36 31.01 -27.53
C LYS A 74 -9.27 32.17 -27.18
#